data_AF-A0A519MRI7-F1
#
_entry.id   AF-A0A519MRI7-F1
#
_cell.length_a   1.000
_cell.length_b   1.000
_cell.length_c   1.000
_cell.angle_alpha   90.00
_cell.angle_beta   90.00
_cell.angle_gamma   90.00
#
_symmetry.space_group_name_H-M   'P 1'
#
loop_
_entity.id
_entity.type
_entity.pdbx_description
1 polymer ?
#
loop_
_entity_poly.entity_id
_entity_poly.type
_entity_poly.pdbx_seq_one_letter_code
_entity_poly.pdbx_strand_id
1 'polypeptide(L)'
;MMRNLLLLLVFVFSAMDISAQAARGTRTNSQNEATSQPIVHVDQFIAALRGSGQTRSAANTPLRVESLINDVQSSSYVENETVKTYGDNPVCVFTDAASFANLVSLNFPKRDVELITVKLKSQRDLSGLDFSTLSVFPNLKYVYLISEVATTERDIVNVVRNNDPKVSVFYNLARTK
;
A
#
# COMPACT_ATOMS: atom_id res chain seq x y z
N MET A 1 11.38 -0.40 80.90
CA MET A 1 11.83 -1.19 79.74
C MET A 1 10.61 -1.44 78.86
N MET A 2 10.76 -1.24 77.55
CA MET A 2 9.79 -1.42 76.45
C MET A 2 8.73 -0.32 76.28
N ARG A 3 8.94 0.44 75.19
CA ARG A 3 8.21 1.62 74.71
C ARG A 3 7.31 1.16 73.55
N ASN A 4 6.05 1.56 73.59
CA ASN A 4 5.04 1.32 72.57
C ASN A 4 5.51 1.73 71.17
N LEU A 5 5.26 0.89 70.17
CA LEU A 5 5.31 1.29 68.77
C LEU A 5 4.07 0.76 68.04
N LEU A 6 3.04 1.60 68.00
CA LEU A 6 1.87 1.44 67.14
C LEU A 6 2.27 1.93 65.75
N LEU A 7 2.37 1.02 64.78
CA LEU A 7 2.67 1.34 63.38
C LEU A 7 1.36 1.74 62.66
N LEU A 8 1.13 3.04 62.57
CA LEU A 8 0.06 3.64 61.75
C LEU A 8 0.61 3.83 60.33
N LEU A 9 0.16 3.00 59.40
CA LEU A 9 0.57 3.02 57.99
C LEU A 9 -0.43 3.87 57.19
N VAL A 10 -0.08 5.14 56.97
CA VAL A 10 -0.86 6.07 56.13
C VAL A 10 -0.26 6.07 54.73
N PHE A 11 -0.92 5.42 53.77
CA PHE A 11 -0.60 5.53 52.35
C PHE A 11 -1.25 6.80 51.78
N VAL A 12 -0.46 7.85 51.62
CA VAL A 12 -0.86 9.02 50.83
C VAL A 12 -0.60 8.69 49.35
N PHE A 13 -1.65 8.32 48.62
CA PHE A 13 -1.62 8.25 47.16
C PHE A 13 -1.68 9.68 46.60
N SER A 14 -0.53 10.26 46.30
CA SER A 14 -0.45 11.40 45.38
C SER A 14 -0.64 10.86 43.96
N ALA A 15 -1.79 11.12 43.35
CA ALA A 15 -1.98 10.94 41.92
C ALA A 15 -1.04 11.90 41.18
N MET A 16 0.00 11.37 40.55
CA MET A 16 0.75 12.10 39.54
C MET A 16 0.04 11.90 38.21
N ASP A 17 -0.55 12.97 37.69
CA ASP A 17 -0.95 13.06 36.28
C ASP A 17 0.31 12.97 35.43
N ILE A 18 0.53 11.82 34.77
CA ILE A 18 1.52 11.72 33.71
C ILE A 18 0.88 12.31 32.44
N SER A 19 0.94 13.63 32.30
CA SER A 19 0.76 14.28 31.00
C SER A 19 2.11 14.28 30.26
N ALA A 20 2.41 13.22 29.53
CA ALA A 20 3.56 13.17 28.63
C ALA A 20 3.20 13.93 27.33
N GLN A 21 3.41 15.25 27.33
CA GLN A 21 3.47 16.03 26.09
C GLN A 21 4.92 16.38 25.73
N ALA A 22 5.14 16.50 24.42
CA ALA A 22 6.26 17.18 23.77
C ALA A 22 7.52 16.37 23.44
N ALA A 23 7.41 15.45 22.48
CA ALA A 23 8.47 15.31 21.48
C ALA A 23 8.28 16.41 20.42
N ARG A 24 9.18 17.40 20.47
CA ARG A 24 9.36 18.45 19.48
C ARG A 24 9.60 17.85 18.09
N GLY A 25 8.60 17.93 17.23
CA GLY A 25 8.73 17.92 15.77
C GLY A 25 8.27 19.27 15.25
N THR A 26 9.15 19.92 14.50
CA THR A 26 9.06 21.26 13.95
C THR A 26 7.68 21.59 13.35
N ARG A 27 7.10 22.73 13.78
CA ARG A 27 6.05 23.42 13.03
C ARG A 27 6.65 23.90 11.72
N THR A 28 6.27 23.30 10.61
CA THR A 28 6.32 23.92 9.28
C THR A 28 4.96 23.76 8.66
N ASN A 29 4.31 24.91 8.46
CA ASN A 29 3.17 25.22 7.60
C ASN A 29 2.19 24.11 7.25
N SER A 30 0.96 24.30 7.69
CA SER A 30 -0.25 23.77 7.06
C SER A 30 -0.33 24.23 5.60
N GLN A 31 0.27 23.47 4.70
CA GLN A 31 -0.25 23.27 3.36
C GLN A 31 -0.94 21.90 3.36
N ASN A 32 -2.15 21.84 2.82
CA ASN A 32 -2.86 20.59 2.54
C ASN A 32 -2.00 19.72 1.62
N GLU A 33 -1.09 18.94 2.16
CA GLU A 33 -0.49 17.82 1.46
C GLU A 33 -1.45 16.64 1.59
N ALA A 34 -2.03 16.23 0.47
CA ALA A 34 -2.73 14.96 0.38
C ALA A 34 -1.70 13.87 0.69
N THR A 35 -1.64 13.44 1.94
CA THR A 35 -0.71 12.41 2.39
C THR A 35 -1.05 11.12 1.64
N SER A 36 -0.10 10.67 0.82
CA SER A 36 -0.23 9.39 0.10
C SER A 36 -0.42 8.27 1.12
N GLN A 37 -1.33 7.34 0.84
CA GLN A 37 -1.60 6.20 1.72
C GLN A 37 -0.29 5.41 1.96
N PRO A 38 -0.07 4.87 3.17
CA PRO A 38 1.15 4.11 3.46
C PRO A 38 1.22 2.87 2.57
N ILE A 39 2.39 2.64 1.97
CA ILE A 39 2.67 1.45 1.16
C ILE A 39 3.04 0.32 2.12
N VAL A 40 2.22 -0.73 2.16
CA VAL A 40 2.37 -1.84 3.12
C VAL A 40 2.31 -3.20 2.44
N HIS A 41 2.69 -4.25 3.16
CA HIS A 41 2.57 -5.63 2.69
C HIS A 41 1.10 -5.99 2.42
N VAL A 42 0.84 -6.85 1.42
CA VAL A 42 -0.52 -7.23 0.98
C VAL A 42 -1.38 -7.75 2.13
N ASP A 43 -0.83 -8.59 3.01
CA ASP A 43 -1.58 -9.12 4.17
C ASP A 43 -2.01 -8.01 5.13
N GLN A 44 -1.13 -7.03 5.37
CA GLN A 44 -1.42 -5.88 6.22
C GLN A 44 -2.45 -4.96 5.55
N PHE A 45 -2.35 -4.77 4.23
CA PHE A 45 -3.31 -4.00 3.46
C PHE A 45 -4.71 -4.61 3.55
N ILE A 46 -4.84 -5.92 3.28
CA ILE A 46 -6.11 -6.65 3.39
C ILE A 46 -6.66 -6.62 4.82
N ALA A 47 -5.81 -6.81 5.83
CA ALA A 47 -6.21 -6.72 7.24
C ALA A 47 -6.75 -5.33 7.61
N ALA A 48 -6.11 -4.26 7.14
CA ALA A 48 -6.56 -2.89 7.36
C ALA A 48 -7.92 -2.63 6.69
N LEU A 49 -8.12 -3.12 5.46
CA LEU A 49 -9.42 -3.02 4.79
C LEU A 49 -10.52 -3.71 5.60
N ARG A 50 -10.26 -4.92 6.12
CA ARG A 50 -11.21 -5.66 6.97
C ARG A 50 -11.53 -4.91 8.28
N GLY A 51 -10.52 -4.27 8.89
CA GLY A 51 -10.68 -3.50 10.13
C GLY A 51 -11.47 -2.19 9.98
N SER A 52 -11.52 -1.60 8.78
CA SER A 52 -12.22 -0.33 8.49
C SER A 52 -13.73 -0.47 8.22
N GLY A 53 -14.27 -1.69 8.25
CA GLY A 53 -15.57 -2.08 7.71
C GLY A 53 -16.84 -1.74 8.50
N GLN A 54 -17.00 -0.54 9.08
CA GLN A 54 -18.26 -0.13 9.74
C GLN A 54 -19.28 0.59 8.84
N THR A 55 -19.03 0.73 7.54
CA THR A 55 -20.00 1.20 6.55
C THR A 55 -20.16 0.22 5.39
N ARG A 56 -21.40 -0.03 4.95
CA ARG A 56 -21.78 -1.11 4.01
C ARG A 56 -21.03 -1.11 2.66
N SER A 57 -20.50 0.03 2.21
CA SER A 57 -19.66 0.11 1.01
C SER A 57 -18.21 -0.32 1.22
N ALA A 58 -17.68 -0.26 2.45
CA ALA A 58 -16.34 -0.73 2.80
C ALA A 58 -16.28 -2.25 3.04
N ALA A 59 -17.41 -2.89 3.34
CA ALA A 59 -17.49 -4.33 3.63
C ALA A 59 -17.10 -5.21 2.43
N ASN A 60 -17.33 -4.74 1.19
CA ASN A 60 -17.01 -5.49 -0.03
C ASN A 60 -15.62 -5.17 -0.59
N THR A 61 -14.94 -4.12 -0.10
CA THR A 61 -13.63 -3.70 -0.60
C THR A 61 -12.54 -4.73 -0.37
N PRO A 62 -12.38 -5.35 0.83
CA PRO A 62 -11.40 -6.42 1.02
C PRO A 62 -11.65 -7.60 0.08
N LEU A 63 -12.93 -8.02 -0.04
CA LEU A 63 -13.33 -9.11 -0.93
C LEU A 63 -13.01 -8.79 -2.40
N ARG A 64 -13.20 -7.54 -2.82
CA ARG A 64 -12.86 -7.11 -4.18
C ARG A 64 -11.36 -7.17 -4.44
N VAL A 65 -10.53 -6.63 -3.55
CA VAL A 65 -9.06 -6.70 -3.70
C VAL A 65 -8.58 -8.14 -3.73
N GLU A 66 -9.09 -8.99 -2.83
CA GLU A 66 -8.78 -10.42 -2.83
C GLU A 66 -9.19 -11.10 -4.14
N SER A 67 -10.37 -10.79 -4.70
CA SER A 67 -10.80 -11.34 -6.00
C SER A 67 -9.94 -10.86 -7.17
N LEU A 68 -9.46 -9.62 -7.14
CA LEU A 68 -8.61 -9.06 -8.18
C LEU A 68 -7.22 -9.71 -8.20
N ILE A 69 -6.74 -10.16 -7.03
CA ILE A 69 -5.43 -10.79 -6.86
C ILE A 69 -5.50 -12.31 -7.12
N ASN A 70 -6.54 -12.99 -6.64
CA ASN A 70 -6.57 -14.46 -6.55
C ASN A 70 -7.47 -15.13 -7.59
N ASP A 71 -8.49 -14.44 -8.11
CA ASP A 71 -9.44 -15.03 -9.05
C ASP A 71 -9.04 -14.74 -10.51
N VAL A 72 -9.57 -15.53 -11.43
CA VAL A 72 -9.40 -15.28 -12.87
C VAL A 72 -10.20 -14.04 -13.28
N GLN A 73 -9.50 -13.03 -13.81
CA GLN A 73 -10.09 -11.78 -14.30
C GLN A 73 -9.83 -11.59 -15.80
N SER A 74 -10.70 -10.84 -16.48
CA SER A 74 -10.36 -10.29 -17.80
C SER A 74 -9.12 -9.41 -17.65
N SER A 75 -8.07 -9.66 -18.45
CA SER A 75 -6.74 -9.15 -18.14
C SER A 75 -5.90 -8.86 -19.39
N SER A 76 -5.06 -7.82 -19.29
CA SER A 76 -4.00 -7.56 -20.27
C SER A 76 -2.63 -7.85 -19.68
N TYR A 77 -1.81 -8.61 -20.40
CA TYR A 77 -0.42 -8.89 -20.07
C TYR A 77 0.46 -8.05 -20.98
N VAL A 78 1.31 -7.23 -20.38
CA VAL A 78 2.18 -6.28 -21.05
C VAL A 78 3.62 -6.58 -20.69
N GLU A 79 4.38 -7.11 -21.64
CA GLU A 79 5.81 -7.39 -21.47
C GLU A 79 6.53 -7.17 -22.79
N ASN A 80 7.72 -6.55 -22.76
CA ASN A 80 8.55 -6.31 -23.94
C ASN A 80 7.77 -5.69 -25.11
N GLU A 81 7.02 -4.62 -24.83
CA GLU A 81 6.18 -3.88 -25.79
C GLU A 81 5.04 -4.70 -26.43
N THR A 82 4.87 -5.95 -26.02
CA THR A 82 3.82 -6.82 -26.50
C THR A 82 2.65 -6.79 -25.53
N VAL A 83 1.44 -6.67 -26.07
CA VAL A 83 0.20 -6.77 -25.30
C VAL A 83 -0.56 -8.04 -25.69
N LYS A 84 -0.93 -8.84 -24.69
CA LYS A 84 -1.84 -9.98 -24.84
C LYS A 84 -3.03 -9.78 -23.92
N THR A 85 -4.23 -9.68 -24.48
CA THR A 85 -5.47 -9.50 -23.70
C THR A 85 -6.29 -10.78 -23.72
N TYR A 86 -6.81 -11.17 -22.57
CA TYR A 86 -7.66 -12.34 -22.39
C TYR A 86 -8.98 -11.92 -21.75
N GLY A 87 -10.09 -12.25 -22.42
CA GLY A 87 -11.41 -11.71 -22.09
C GLY A 87 -11.65 -10.33 -22.68
N ASP A 88 -12.89 -9.85 -22.54
CA ASP A 88 -13.29 -8.50 -22.95
C ASP A 88 -13.18 -7.52 -21.78
N ASN A 89 -12.87 -6.26 -22.05
CA ASN A 89 -12.79 -5.18 -21.04
C ASN A 89 -11.89 -5.56 -19.84
N PRO A 90 -10.56 -5.64 -20.04
CA PRO A 90 -9.62 -6.04 -19.00
C PRO A 90 -9.76 -5.18 -17.74
N VAL A 91 -9.90 -5.86 -16.61
CA VAL A 91 -9.97 -5.29 -15.27
C VAL A 91 -8.61 -5.31 -14.58
N CYS A 92 -7.74 -6.25 -14.97
CA CYS A 92 -6.38 -6.34 -14.48
C CYS A 92 -5.36 -6.09 -15.60
N VAL A 93 -4.25 -5.46 -15.23
CA VAL A 93 -3.05 -5.41 -16.07
C VAL A 93 -1.90 -6.09 -15.33
N PHE A 94 -1.20 -6.99 -16.00
CA PHE A 94 0.01 -7.62 -15.51
C PHE A 94 1.18 -7.11 -16.34
N THR A 95 2.20 -6.56 -15.68
CA THR A 95 3.37 -6.00 -16.35
C THR A 95 4.63 -6.22 -15.52
N ASP A 96 5.77 -5.87 -16.09
CA ASP A 96 7.03 -5.72 -15.36
C ASP A 96 7.52 -4.28 -15.33
N ALA A 97 8.49 -3.99 -14.45
CA ALA A 97 9.06 -2.66 -14.29
C ALA A 97 9.60 -2.07 -15.60
N ALA A 98 10.19 -2.90 -16.47
CA ALA A 98 10.73 -2.47 -17.76
C ALA A 98 9.62 -2.00 -18.72
N SER A 99 8.48 -2.69 -18.72
CA SER A 99 7.35 -2.40 -19.60
C SER A 99 6.38 -1.36 -19.01
N PHE A 100 6.44 -1.12 -17.69
CA PHE A 100 5.57 -0.20 -16.96
C PHE A 100 5.58 1.22 -17.55
N ALA A 101 6.76 1.76 -17.86
CA ALA A 101 6.90 3.12 -18.39
C ALA A 101 6.18 3.32 -19.73
N ASN A 102 5.98 2.25 -20.50
CA ASN A 102 5.36 2.28 -21.82
C ASN A 102 3.85 1.93 -21.79
N LEU A 103 3.26 1.65 -20.62
CA LEU A 103 1.84 1.28 -20.52
C LEU A 103 0.90 2.29 -21.18
N VAL A 104 1.25 3.58 -21.10
CA VAL A 104 0.45 4.68 -21.65
C VAL A 104 0.38 4.63 -23.17
N SER A 105 1.50 4.33 -23.85
CA SER A 105 1.61 4.38 -25.31
C SER A 105 1.04 3.14 -26.01
N LEU A 106 0.91 2.03 -25.28
CA LEU A 106 0.43 0.78 -25.85
C LEU A 106 -1.08 0.79 -26.09
N ASN A 107 -1.50 0.19 -27.22
CA ASN A 107 -2.90 0.16 -27.63
C ASN A 107 -3.64 -1.06 -27.04
N PHE A 108 -4.32 -0.85 -25.91
CA PHE A 108 -5.23 -1.81 -25.30
C PHE A 108 -6.30 -1.08 -24.45
N PRO A 109 -7.43 -1.71 -24.11
CA PRO A 109 -8.48 -1.05 -23.32
C PRO A 109 -7.99 -0.74 -21.89
N LYS A 110 -8.13 0.53 -21.48
CA LYS A 110 -7.67 1.03 -20.17
C LYS A 110 -8.80 1.41 -19.22
N ARG A 111 -10.00 1.64 -19.75
CA ARG A 111 -11.12 2.24 -19.01
C ARG A 111 -11.51 1.43 -17.78
N ASP A 112 -11.61 0.12 -17.92
CA ASP A 112 -12.20 -0.76 -16.90
C ASP A 112 -11.14 -1.38 -15.97
N VAL A 113 -9.86 -1.01 -16.14
CA VAL A 113 -8.75 -1.49 -15.32
C VAL A 113 -8.86 -0.94 -13.90
N GLU A 114 -8.95 -1.84 -12.92
CA GLU A 114 -9.00 -1.53 -11.49
C GLU A 114 -7.67 -1.84 -10.76
N LEU A 115 -6.91 -2.82 -11.27
CA LEU A 115 -5.65 -3.29 -10.68
C LEU A 115 -4.54 -3.37 -11.72
N ILE A 116 -3.38 -2.79 -11.41
CA ILE A 116 -2.13 -3.02 -12.13
C ILE A 116 -1.17 -3.80 -11.23
N THR A 117 -0.74 -4.97 -11.67
CA THR A 117 0.32 -5.75 -11.02
C THR A 117 1.64 -5.50 -11.73
N VAL A 118 2.65 -5.04 -10.99
CA VAL A 118 4.00 -4.76 -11.52
C VAL A 118 5.00 -5.70 -10.87
N LYS A 119 5.67 -6.51 -11.69
CA LYS A 119 6.76 -7.38 -11.26
C LYS A 119 8.10 -6.64 -11.28
N LEU A 120 8.83 -6.73 -10.18
CA LEU A 120 10.21 -6.27 -10.05
C LEU A 120 11.11 -7.51 -10.16
N LYS A 121 11.65 -7.74 -11.35
CA LYS A 121 12.41 -8.93 -11.74
C LYS A 121 13.93 -8.75 -11.55
N SER A 122 14.41 -7.53 -11.38
CA SER A 122 15.84 -7.22 -11.23
C SER A 122 16.12 -6.14 -10.18
N GLN A 123 17.35 -6.08 -9.66
CA GLN A 123 17.76 -5.02 -8.71
C GLN A 123 17.62 -3.61 -9.32
N ARG A 124 17.71 -3.49 -10.65
CA ARG A 124 17.52 -2.20 -11.35
C ARG A 124 16.08 -1.71 -11.27
N ASP A 125 15.13 -2.62 -11.10
CA ASP A 125 13.70 -2.29 -11.04
C ASP A 125 13.36 -1.55 -9.73
N LEU A 126 14.24 -1.65 -8.72
CA LEU A 126 14.14 -0.91 -7.46
C LEU A 126 14.55 0.57 -7.60
N SER A 127 15.05 1.00 -8.76
CA SER A 127 15.53 2.37 -8.99
C SER A 127 14.43 3.42 -9.14
N GLY A 128 13.16 2.99 -9.17
CA GLY A 128 11.99 3.87 -9.15
C GLY A 128 11.09 3.73 -10.37
N LEU A 129 9.78 3.80 -10.14
CA LEU A 129 8.70 3.78 -11.10
C LEU A 129 7.86 5.05 -10.94
N ASP A 130 7.60 5.74 -12.04
CA ASP A 130 6.82 6.98 -12.05
C ASP A 130 5.34 6.70 -12.31
N PHE A 131 4.52 6.86 -11.27
CA PHE A 131 3.10 6.54 -11.31
C PHE A 131 2.23 7.68 -11.86
N SER A 132 2.82 8.85 -12.18
CA SER A 132 2.07 9.95 -12.82
C SER A 132 1.42 9.54 -14.15
N THR A 133 2.04 8.57 -14.83
CA THR A 133 1.58 7.97 -16.07
C THR A 133 0.28 7.17 -15.93
N LEU A 134 -0.09 6.77 -14.70
CA LEU A 134 -1.27 5.93 -14.44
C LEU A 134 -2.60 6.69 -14.54
N SER A 135 -2.57 8.01 -14.67
CA SER A 135 -3.76 8.85 -14.89
C SER A 135 -4.58 8.47 -16.13
N VAL A 136 -4.01 7.71 -17.07
CA VAL A 136 -4.72 7.16 -18.24
C VAL A 136 -5.69 6.02 -17.92
N PHE A 137 -5.66 5.49 -16.70
CA PHE A 137 -6.55 4.43 -16.22
C PHE A 137 -7.62 5.03 -15.29
N PRO A 138 -8.78 5.45 -15.82
CA PRO A 138 -9.74 6.26 -15.06
C PRO A 138 -10.38 5.51 -13.87
N ASN A 139 -10.43 4.17 -13.91
CA ASN A 139 -11.00 3.34 -12.86
C ASN A 139 -9.93 2.65 -11.98
N LEU A 140 -8.66 3.02 -12.14
CA LEU A 140 -7.58 2.42 -11.37
C LEU A 140 -7.74 2.76 -9.88
N LYS A 141 -7.71 1.72 -9.05
CA LYS A 141 -7.79 1.86 -7.59
C LYS A 141 -6.54 1.33 -6.91
N TYR A 142 -5.89 0.35 -7.53
CA TYR A 142 -4.84 -0.45 -6.89
C TYR A 142 -3.63 -0.63 -7.79
N VAL A 143 -2.45 -0.50 -7.22
CA VAL A 143 -1.21 -1.02 -7.80
C VAL A 143 -0.60 -2.03 -6.85
N TYR A 144 -0.33 -3.23 -7.37
CA TYR A 144 0.27 -4.33 -6.63
C TYR A 144 1.69 -4.58 -7.10
N LEU A 145 2.67 -4.33 -6.23
CA LEU A 145 4.08 -4.59 -6.50
C LEU A 145 4.45 -6.01 -6.06
N ILE A 146 5.05 -6.79 -6.95
CA ILE A 146 5.60 -8.10 -6.61
C ILE A 146 7.10 -8.07 -6.83
N SER A 147 7.88 -8.17 -5.76
CA SER A 147 9.34 -8.27 -5.86
C SER A 147 9.77 -9.72 -6.02
N GLU A 148 10.41 -10.05 -7.14
CA GLU A 148 11.07 -11.34 -7.36
C GLU A 148 12.56 -11.32 -6.95
N VAL A 149 13.07 -10.15 -6.55
CA VAL A 149 14.42 -9.95 -6.02
C VAL A 149 14.43 -9.73 -4.51
N ALA A 150 15.55 -10.10 -3.88
CA ALA A 150 15.80 -9.81 -2.47
C ALA A 150 15.81 -8.29 -2.23
N THR A 151 15.01 -7.84 -1.27
CA THR A 151 14.76 -6.41 -1.04
C THR A 151 14.24 -6.17 0.38
N THR A 152 14.18 -4.90 0.79
CA THR A 152 13.57 -4.49 2.06
C THR A 152 12.28 -3.70 1.82
N GLU A 153 11.45 -3.57 2.84
CA GLU A 153 10.27 -2.69 2.79
C GLU A 153 10.63 -1.26 2.38
N ARG A 154 11.73 -0.73 2.93
CA ARG A 154 12.20 0.62 2.61
C ARG A 154 12.52 0.76 1.12
N ASP A 155 13.17 -0.25 0.54
CA ASP A 155 13.51 -0.24 -0.88
C ASP A 155 12.25 -0.24 -1.75
N ILE A 156 11.24 -1.04 -1.39
CA ILE A 156 9.95 -1.07 -2.09
C ILE A 156 9.21 0.25 -2.01
N VAL A 157 9.15 0.89 -0.84
CA VAL A 157 8.53 2.21 -0.68
C VAL A 157 9.22 3.23 -1.60
N ASN A 158 10.55 3.17 -1.71
CA ASN A 158 11.34 4.07 -2.56
C ASN A 158 11.16 3.80 -4.07
N VAL A 159 10.59 2.66 -4.47
CA VAL A 159 10.25 2.40 -5.88
C VAL A 159 9.16 3.35 -6.35
N VAL A 160 8.21 3.71 -5.51
CA VAL A 160 7.04 4.46 -5.96
C VAL A 160 7.33 5.96 -5.99
N ARG A 161 7.15 6.59 -7.16
CA ARG A 161 7.28 8.05 -7.34
C ARG A 161 5.99 8.62 -7.91
N ASN A 162 5.64 9.84 -7.49
CA ASN A 162 4.51 10.61 -8.03
C ASN A 162 3.17 9.85 -7.98
N ASN A 163 2.92 9.08 -6.93
CA ASN A 163 1.67 8.34 -6.77
C ASN A 163 0.48 9.28 -6.54
N ASP A 164 -0.64 9.02 -7.23
CA ASP A 164 -1.92 9.66 -6.92
C ASP A 164 -2.41 9.15 -5.56
N PRO A 165 -2.71 10.01 -4.57
CA PRO A 165 -3.24 9.61 -3.27
C PRO A 165 -4.55 8.78 -3.33
N LYS A 166 -5.28 8.82 -4.45
CA LYS A 166 -6.48 8.00 -4.69
C LYS A 166 -6.15 6.54 -5.04
N VAL A 167 -4.93 6.28 -5.52
CA VAL A 167 -4.47 4.94 -5.89
C VAL A 167 -3.72 4.34 -4.71
N SER A 168 -4.25 3.22 -4.20
CA SER A 168 -3.62 2.48 -3.11
C SER A 168 -2.52 1.58 -3.68
N VAL A 169 -1.34 1.62 -3.06
CA VAL A 169 -0.20 0.78 -3.45
C VAL A 169 0.15 -0.15 -2.30
N PHE A 170 0.32 -1.44 -2.62
CA PHE A 170 0.73 -2.46 -1.67
C PHE A 170 1.67 -3.45 -2.36
N TYR A 171 2.39 -4.24 -1.57
CA TYR A 171 3.42 -5.11 -2.11
C TYR A 171 3.40 -6.53 -1.55
N ASN A 172 4.07 -7.43 -2.25
CA ASN A 172 4.43 -8.75 -1.75
C ASN A 172 5.86 -9.08 -2.19
N LEU A 173 6.54 -9.85 -1.37
CA LEU A 173 7.86 -10.38 -1.67
C LEU A 173 7.66 -11.81 -2.16
N ALA A 174 7.92 -12.06 -3.44
CA ALA A 174 7.88 -13.43 -3.95
C ALA A 174 8.90 -14.25 -3.16
N ARG A 175 8.47 -15.42 -2.67
CA ARG A 175 9.40 -16.35 -2.01
C ARG A 175 10.42 -16.79 -3.05
N THR A 176 11.62 -16.25 -2.97
CA THR A 176 12.78 -16.75 -3.72
C THR A 176 13.04 -18.16 -3.18
N LYS A 177 12.89 -19.18 -4.03
CA LYS A 177 13.24 -20.56 -3.71
C LYS A 177 14.76 -20.75 -3.71
#